data_AF-A0A9N9USP4-F1
#
_entry.id   AF-A0A9N9USP4-F1
#
_cell.length_a   1.000
_cell.length_b   1.000
_cell.length_c   1.000
_cell.angle_alpha   90.00
_cell.angle_beta   90.00
_cell.angle_gamma   90.00
#
_symmetry.space_group_name_H-M   'P 1'
#
loop_
_entity.id
_entity.type
_entity.pdbx_description
1 polymer ?
#
loop_
_entity_poly.entity_id
_entity_poly.type
_entity_poly.pdbx_seq_one_letter_code
_entity_poly.pdbx_strand_id
1 'polypeptide(L)' 'MPTYIITCKENASDEEVKSAKDHAIKQGGTIEHEYKIIKGFSVKFPDGAVTTLDSHPSIKAVEADGVMKIQ' A
#
# COMPACT_ATOMS: atom_id res chain seq x y z
N MET A 1 2.15 -12.59 8.25
CA MET A 1 2.26 -11.79 7.02
C MET A 1 2.00 -10.35 7.42
N PRO A 2 3.03 -9.49 7.40
CA PRO A 2 2.87 -8.07 7.69
C PRO A 2 1.88 -7.43 6.70
N THR A 3 1.00 -6.59 7.24
CA THR A 3 0.13 -5.74 6.44
C THR A 3 0.82 -4.39 6.28
N TYR A 4 0.60 -3.73 5.15
CA TYR A 4 1.17 -2.42 4.84
C TYR A 4 0.07 -1.52 4.31
N ILE A 5 0.07 -0.26 4.73
CA ILE A 5 -0.80 0.78 4.22
C ILE A 5 0.00 1.59 3.20
N ILE A 6 -0.46 1.53 1.96
CA ILE A 6 0.10 2.29 0.85
C ILE A 6 -0.78 3.51 0.67
N THR A 7 -0.18 4.69 0.89
CA THR A 7 -0.84 5.97 0.66
C THR A 7 -0.27 6.58 -0.60
N CYS A 8 -1.12 6.84 -1.59
CA CYS A 8 -0.74 7.57 -2.80
C CYS A 8 -0.85 9.09 -2.56
N LYS A 9 -0.14 9.86 -3.40
CA LYS A 9 -0.24 11.32 -3.38
C LYS A 9 -1.64 11.77 -3.75
N GLU A 10 -2.04 12.94 -3.28
CA GLU A 10 -3.37 13.52 -3.55
C GLU A 10 -3.56 13.81 -5.05
N ASN A 11 -2.46 14.16 -5.71
CA ASN A 11 -2.34 14.31 -7.18
C ASN A 11 -2.15 12.99 -7.93
N ALA A 12 -2.08 11.84 -7.26
CA ALA A 12 -2.01 10.56 -7.96
C ALA A 12 -3.33 10.31 -8.69
N SER A 13 -3.23 9.99 -9.98
CA SER A 13 -4.37 9.57 -10.80
C SER A 13 -4.88 8.20 -10.35
N ASP A 14 -6.16 7.93 -10.61
CA ASP A 14 -6.78 6.63 -10.33
C ASP A 14 -6.04 5.47 -11.02
N GLU A 15 -5.43 5.73 -12.18
CA GLU A 15 -4.57 4.78 -12.88
C GLU A 15 -3.30 4.42 -12.11
N GLU A 16 -2.65 5.40 -11.47
CA GLU A 16 -1.45 5.16 -10.64
C GLU A 16 -1.81 4.33 -9.40
N VAL A 17 -2.94 4.63 -8.77
CA VAL A 17 -3.46 3.86 -7.63
C VAL A 17 -3.76 2.42 -8.07
N LYS A 18 -4.37 2.25 -9.24
CA LYS A 18 -4.68 0.91 -9.79
C LYS A 18 -3.42 0.15 -10.18
N SER A 19 -2.43 0.83 -10.76
CA SER A 19 -1.12 0.25 -11.09
C SER A 19 -0.39 -0.22 -9.84
N ALA A 20 -0.39 0.58 -8.77
CA ALA A 20 0.19 0.21 -7.48
C ALA A 20 -0.50 -1.03 -6.88
N LYS A 21 -1.83 -1.13 -6.97
CA LYS A 21 -2.58 -2.33 -6.56
C LYS A 21 -2.21 -3.55 -7.39
N ASP A 22 -2.15 -3.43 -8.72
CA ASP A 22 -1.79 -4.52 -9.62
C ASP A 22 -0.35 -5.00 -9.34
N HIS A 23 0.57 -4.07 -9.13
CA HIS A 23 1.95 -4.35 -8.73
C HIS A 23 1.99 -5.13 -7.41
N ALA A 24 1.22 -4.67 -6.43
CA ALA A 24 1.12 -5.32 -5.13
C ALA A 24 0.58 -6.76 -5.24
N ILE A 25 -0.45 -6.98 -6.05
CA ILE A 25 -1.00 -8.32 -6.31
C ILE A 25 0.01 -9.20 -7.06
N LYS A 26 0.72 -8.66 -8.04
CA LYS A 26 1.78 -9.37 -8.80
C LYS A 26 2.94 -9.84 -7.93
N GLN A 27 3.27 -9.08 -6.89
CA GLN A 27 4.30 -9.47 -5.91
C GLN A 27 3.82 -10.53 -4.92
N GLY A 28 2.59 -11.04 -5.08
CA GLY A 28 1.99 -12.00 -4.15
C GLY A 28 1.37 -11.33 -2.92
N GLY A 29 1.13 -10.02 -2.98
CA GLY A 29 0.38 -9.29 -1.97
C GLY A 29 -1.13 -9.44 -2.15
N THR A 30 -1.89 -9.35 -1.05
CA THR A 30 -3.35 -9.39 -1.07
C THR A 30 -3.91 -8.08 -0.55
N ILE A 31 -4.68 -7.36 -1.36
CA ILE A 31 -5.34 -6.12 -0.94
C ILE A 31 -6.37 -6.46 0.15
N GLU A 32 -6.22 -5.89 1.34
CA GLU A 32 -7.12 -6.11 2.48
C GLU A 32 -8.20 -5.03 2.56
N HIS A 33 -7.83 -3.77 2.31
CA HIS A 33 -8.71 -2.63 2.46
C HIS A 33 -8.41 -1.57 1.41
N GLU A 34 -9.45 -0.89 0.92
CA GLU A 34 -9.29 0.30 0.09
C GLU A 34 -9.85 1.52 0.79
N TYR A 35 -9.00 2.54 0.92
CA TYR A 35 -9.41 3.80 1.51
C TYR A 35 -9.95 4.71 0.40
N LYS A 36 -11.18 5.21 0.58
CA LYS A 36 -11.75 6.23 -0.31
C LYS A 36 -11.35 7.65 0.06
N ILE A 37 -11.08 7.90 1.35
CA ILE A 37 -10.81 9.24 1.89
C ILE A 37 -9.35 9.63 1.64
N ILE A 38 -8.42 8.73 1.97
CA ILE A 38 -7.02 8.81 1.54
C ILE A 38 -6.90 7.95 0.29
N LYS A 39 -6.31 8.47 -0.80
CA LYS A 39 -6.08 7.69 -2.02
C LYS A 39 -5.06 6.60 -1.72
N GLY A 40 -5.50 5.48 -1.16
CA GLY A 40 -4.60 4.46 -0.62
C GLY A 40 -5.29 3.13 -0.40
N PHE A 41 -4.51 2.11 -0.12
CA PHE A 41 -5.00 0.76 0.12
C PHE A 41 -4.09 0.04 1.11
N SER A 42 -4.66 -0.85 1.90
CA SER A 42 -3.90 -1.80 2.69
C SER A 42 -3.68 -3.08 1.90
N VAL A 43 -2.49 -3.63 2.01
CA VAL A 43 -2.09 -4.87 1.36
C VAL A 43 -1.29 -5.72 2.34
N LYS A 44 -1.60 -7.00 2.35
CA LYS A 44 -0.85 -8.00 3.09
C LYS A 44 0.25 -8.57 2.20
N PHE A 45 1.51 -8.42 2.59
CA PHE A 45 2.64 -8.97 1.86
C PHE A 45 3.31 -10.13 2.60
N PRO A 46 3.90 -11.10 1.89
CA PRO A 46 4.92 -11.97 2.46
C PRO A 46 6.18 -11.15 2.80
N ASP A 47 6.89 -11.57 3.84
CA ASP A 47 8.05 -10.86 4.40
C ASP A 47 9.09 -10.52 3.31
N GLY A 48 9.47 -9.24 3.19
CA GLY A 48 10.49 -8.76 2.25
C GLY A 48 10.02 -8.24 0.88
N ALA A 49 8.73 -8.28 0.55
CA ALA A 49 8.22 -7.83 -0.77
C ALA A 49 7.87 -6.33 -0.87
N VAL A 50 7.80 -5.60 0.24
CA VAL A 50 7.25 -4.23 0.29
C VAL A 50 8.17 -3.15 -0.30
N THR A 51 9.47 -3.41 -0.45
CA THR A 51 10.50 -2.40 -0.75
C THR A 51 10.40 -1.77 -2.14
N THR A 52 9.67 -2.37 -3.07
CA THR A 52 9.53 -1.88 -4.44
C THR A 52 8.46 -0.80 -4.61
N LEU A 53 7.43 -0.79 -3.75
CA LEU A 53 6.32 0.17 -3.83
C LEU A 53 6.71 1.55 -3.33
N ASP A 54 7.63 1.65 -2.37
CA ASP A 54 8.13 2.94 -1.85
C ASP A 54 8.76 3.82 -2.95
N SER A 55 9.40 3.19 -3.95
CA SER A 55 10.07 3.89 -5.04
C SER A 55 9.13 4.43 -6.14
N HIS A 56 7.82 4.18 -6.08
CA HIS A 56 6.92 4.70 -7.12
C HIS A 56 6.69 6.20 -6.92
N PRO A 57 6.86 7.05 -7.95
CA PRO A 57 6.79 8.52 -7.81
C PRO A 57 5.42 9.05 -7.34
N SER A 58 4.36 8.26 -7.48
CA SER A 58 3.00 8.60 -7.05
C SER A 58 2.62 8.08 -5.67
N ILE A 59 3.51 7.32 -5.03
CA ILE A 59 3.34 6.88 -3.65
C ILE A 59 3.81 8.03 -2.74
N LYS A 60 3.02 8.32 -1.72
CA LYS A 60 3.33 9.33 -0.70
C LYS A 60 4.05 8.69 0.49
N ALA A 61 3.55 7.54 0.93
CA ALA A 61 4.11 6.80 2.05
C ALA A 61 3.71 5.33 1.96
N VAL A 62 4.61 4.46 2.45
CA VAL A 62 4.34 3.06 2.71
C VAL A 62 4.61 2.81 4.19
N GLU A 63 3.58 2.47 4.95
CA GLU A 63 3.65 2.28 6.39
C GLU A 63 3.33 0.83 6.73
N ALA A 64 4.06 0.22 7.66
CA ALA A 64 3.70 -1.09 8.19
C ALA A 64 2.44 -0.95 9.05
N ASP A 65 1.39 -1.67 8.68
CA ASP A 65 0.14 -1.75 9.44
C ASP A 65 0.40 -2.62 10.68
N GLY A 66 0.69 -1.93 11.79
CA GLY A 66 0.96 -2.53 13.08
C GLY A 66 -0.19 -2.29 14.06
N VAL A 67 -0.46 -3.30 14.90
CA VAL A 67 -1.43 -3.14 15.99
C VAL A 67 -0.86 -2.17 17.03
N MET A 68 -1.45 -0.98 17.15
CA MET A 68 -1.19 -0.11 18.30
C MET A 68 -1.76 -0.75 19.58
N LYS A 69 -0.91 -0.88 20.61
CA LYS A 69 -1.34 -1.28 21.95
C LYS A 69 -1.36 -0.04 22.84
N ILE A 70 -2.50 0.23 23.46
CA ILE A 70 -2.60 1.24 24.52
C ILE A 70 -1.88 0.73 25.78
N GLN A 71 -1.26 1.64 26.53
CA GLN A 71 -0.58 1.36 27.80
C GLN A 71 -1.50 1.66 28.98
#